data_AF-A0A963HZJ2-F1
#
_entry.id   AF-A0A963HZJ2-F1
#
_cell.length_a   1.000
_cell.length_b   1.000
_cell.length_c   1.000
_cell.angle_alpha   90.00
_cell.angle_beta   90.00
_cell.angle_gamma   90.00
#
_symmetry.space_group_name_H-M   'P 1'
#
loop_
_entity.id
_entity.type
_entity.pdbx_description
1 polymer ?
#
loop_
_entity_poly.entity_id
_entity_poly.type
_entity_poly.pdbx_seq_one_letter_code
_entity_poly.pdbx_strand_id
1 'polypeptide(L)'
;EFLPTSGFPRLDRFKEHSIELPVMSLDVSPANEPLLRTALAQALTHGKGVVQVLSHLDGLREAMAAGASTAGIGRVQTFSAKRACPVCSTSYAELDPRLFSYNSKHGWCPDCVGTGVKLTKEQRKVFDDSVLADDQKGREQTFAEPEVDDVQDAACPTCEGTRLNATARAVRFGADAATG
;
A
#
# COMPACT_ATOMS: atom_id res chain seq x y z
N GLU A 1 5.06 8.58 9.50
CA GLU A 1 5.27 9.19 10.82
C GLU A 1 4.55 8.34 11.85
N PHE A 2 5.20 8.05 12.98
CA PHE A 2 4.65 7.32 14.10
C PHE A 2 3.97 8.29 15.06
N LEU A 3 2.71 8.02 15.38
CA LEU A 3 1.91 8.84 16.28
C LEU A 3 1.49 8.02 17.51
N PRO A 4 1.44 8.62 18.70
CA PRO A 4 0.88 7.97 19.88
C PRO A 4 -0.57 7.52 19.63
N THR A 5 -0.94 6.34 20.13
CA THR A 5 -2.30 5.78 19.98
C THR A 5 -3.27 6.25 21.07
N SER A 6 -2.79 7.00 22.07
CA SER A 6 -3.61 7.60 23.13
C SER A 6 -4.56 8.64 22.54
N GLY A 7 -5.87 8.45 22.70
CA GLY A 7 -6.87 9.35 22.15
C GLY A 7 -7.09 9.17 20.64
N PHE A 8 -7.07 7.91 20.16
CA PHE A 8 -7.23 7.56 18.76
C PHE A 8 -8.38 8.36 18.11
N PRO A 9 -8.08 9.24 17.13
CA PRO A 9 -9.09 10.10 16.53
C PRO A 9 -10.10 9.24 15.77
N ARG A 10 -11.36 9.69 15.74
CA ARG A 10 -12.36 9.05 14.88
C ARG A 10 -11.89 9.14 13.43
N LEU A 11 -11.78 7.98 12.80
CA LEU A 11 -11.46 7.88 11.38
C LEU A 11 -12.56 8.53 10.56
N ASP A 12 -12.16 9.37 9.61
CA ASP A 12 -13.08 10.03 8.68
C ASP A 12 -13.69 8.98 7.75
N ARG A 13 -15.01 8.85 7.74
CA ARG A 13 -15.72 7.88 6.88
C ARG A 13 -15.48 8.08 5.38
N PHE A 14 -15.04 9.27 4.96
CA PHE A 14 -14.82 9.64 3.56
C PHE A 14 -13.36 9.52 3.12
N LYS A 15 -12.48 9.04 4.00
CA LYS A 15 -11.06 8.82 3.69
C LYS A 15 -10.76 7.32 3.72
N GLU A 16 -9.90 6.87 2.81
CA GLU A 16 -9.36 5.51 2.89
C GLU A 16 -8.39 5.41 4.07
N HIS A 17 -8.54 4.37 4.88
CA HIS A 17 -7.66 4.08 6.01
C HIS A 17 -6.95 2.75 5.81
N SER A 18 -5.68 2.69 6.20
CA SER A 18 -4.94 1.45 6.40
C SER A 18 -4.90 1.18 7.90
N ILE A 19 -5.49 0.07 8.36
CA ILE A 19 -5.53 -0.29 9.77
C ILE A 19 -4.75 -1.59 9.93
N GLU A 20 -3.62 -1.49 10.62
CA GLU A 20 -2.77 -2.63 10.94
C GLU A 20 -2.90 -2.96 12.43
N LEU A 21 -2.85 -4.24 12.78
CA LEU A 21 -2.88 -4.71 14.17
C LEU A 21 -1.45 -5.01 14.63
N PRO A 22 -0.85 -4.22 15.55
CA PRO A 22 0.44 -4.56 16.13
C PRO A 22 0.29 -5.82 16.99
N VAL A 23 0.90 -6.92 16.56
CA VAL A 23 0.83 -8.21 17.29
C VAL A 23 1.95 -8.32 18.31
N MET A 24 3.17 -7.91 17.94
CA MET A 24 4.34 -7.97 18.81
C MET A 24 5.43 -7.01 18.34
N SER A 25 6.27 -6.56 19.28
CA SER A 25 7.58 -5.95 19.03
C SER A 25 8.64 -6.76 19.79
N LEU A 26 9.75 -7.10 19.15
CA LEU A 26 10.82 -7.89 19.74
C LEU A 26 12.17 -7.61 19.05
N ASP A 27 13.26 -7.76 19.80
CA ASP A 27 14.61 -7.73 19.23
C ASP A 27 14.97 -9.09 18.61
N VAL A 28 15.48 -9.08 17.39
CA VAL A 28 15.82 -10.31 16.67
C VAL A 28 17.08 -10.92 17.27
N SER A 29 16.92 -12.01 18.02
CA SER A 29 18.02 -12.80 18.59
C SER A 29 17.66 -14.28 18.65
N PRO A 30 18.64 -15.20 18.71
CA PRO A 30 18.37 -16.63 18.85
C PRO A 30 17.54 -16.98 20.10
N ALA A 31 17.73 -16.24 21.20
CA ALA A 31 16.97 -16.44 22.43
C ALA A 31 15.46 -16.17 22.27
N ASN A 32 15.10 -15.26 21.35
CA ASN A 32 13.71 -14.87 21.10
C ASN A 32 13.03 -15.70 20.02
N GLU A 33 13.69 -16.70 19.43
CA GLU A 33 13.13 -17.52 18.35
C GLU A 33 11.77 -18.16 18.72
N PRO A 34 11.57 -18.77 19.90
CA PRO A 34 10.28 -19.38 20.26
C PRO A 34 9.15 -18.36 20.32
N LEU A 35 9.45 -17.16 20.83
CA LEU A 35 8.51 -16.06 20.94
C LEU A 35 8.14 -15.52 19.55
N LEU A 36 9.14 -15.32 18.70
CA LEU A 36 8.94 -14.89 17.31
C LEU A 36 8.05 -15.86 16.55
N ARG A 37 8.27 -17.19 16.69
CA ARG A 37 7.42 -18.20 16.04
C ARG A 37 5.97 -18.11 16.49
N THR A 38 5.74 -17.92 17.78
CA THR A 38 4.39 -17.78 18.34
C THR A 38 3.69 -16.51 17.82
N ALA A 39 4.40 -15.39 17.81
CA ALA A 39 3.87 -14.11 17.31
C ALA A 39 3.58 -14.15 15.81
N LEU A 40 4.46 -14.78 15.01
CA LEU A 40 4.24 -14.98 13.58
C LEU A 40 2.99 -15.81 13.31
N ALA A 41 2.76 -16.89 14.07
CA ALA A 41 1.55 -17.70 13.93
C ALA A 41 0.28 -16.90 14.24
N GLN A 42 0.30 -16.08 15.29
CA GLN A 42 -0.80 -15.18 15.64
C GLN A 42 -1.04 -14.13 14.56
N ALA A 43 0.02 -13.48 14.08
CA ALA A 43 -0.07 -12.46 13.04
C ALA A 43 -0.63 -13.02 11.72
N LEU A 44 -0.16 -14.19 11.30
CA LEU A 44 -0.71 -14.88 10.14
C LEU A 44 -2.17 -15.28 10.34
N THR A 45 -2.56 -15.67 11.56
CA THR A 45 -3.96 -16.02 11.85
C THR A 45 -4.86 -14.78 11.72
N HIS A 46 -4.49 -13.67 12.35
CA HIS A 46 -5.25 -12.42 12.27
C HIS A 46 -5.25 -11.82 10.87
N GLY A 47 -4.11 -11.86 10.17
CA GLY A 47 -3.93 -11.38 8.80
C GLY A 47 -4.33 -12.39 7.72
N LYS A 48 -5.06 -13.46 8.06
CA LYS A 48 -5.57 -14.49 7.13
C LYS A 48 -4.51 -15.12 6.22
N GLY A 49 -3.27 -15.21 6.68
CA GLY A 49 -2.12 -15.75 5.98
C GLY A 49 -1.15 -14.68 5.46
N VAL A 50 -1.37 -13.41 5.78
CA VAL A 50 -0.45 -12.29 5.48
C VAL A 50 0.08 -11.70 6.78
N VAL A 51 1.35 -11.30 6.81
CA VAL A 51 1.97 -10.55 7.91
C VAL A 51 2.82 -9.43 7.35
N GLN A 52 2.77 -8.26 7.98
CA GLN A 52 3.70 -7.16 7.72
C GLN A 52 4.75 -7.12 8.83
N VAL A 53 6.02 -7.04 8.44
CA VAL A 53 7.15 -6.87 9.35
C VAL A 53 7.69 -5.47 9.16
N LEU A 54 7.73 -4.72 10.24
CA LEU A 54 8.35 -3.42 10.32
C LEU A 54 9.72 -3.59 10.99
N SER A 55 10.79 -3.36 10.23
CA SER A 55 12.19 -3.49 10.67
C SER A 55 12.92 -2.15 10.58
N HIS A 56 14.20 -2.10 10.97
CA HIS A 56 15.04 -0.88 10.94
C HIS A 56 14.44 0.28 11.77
N LEU A 57 14.07 -0.01 13.02
CA LEU A 57 13.45 0.94 13.94
C LEU A 57 14.46 1.65 14.86
N ASP A 58 15.75 1.59 14.51
CA ASP A 58 16.82 2.25 15.24
C ASP A 58 16.54 3.76 15.35
N GLY A 59 16.71 4.33 16.55
CA GLY A 59 16.45 5.75 16.79
C GLY A 59 14.97 6.14 16.89
N LEU A 60 14.02 5.21 16.67
CA LEU A 60 12.58 5.51 16.73
C LEU A 60 12.17 5.99 18.12
N ARG A 61 12.63 5.31 19.16
CA ARG A 61 12.25 5.61 20.56
C ARG A 61 12.75 7.00 20.96
N GLU A 62 13.98 7.34 20.60
CA GLU A 62 14.61 8.63 20.87
C GLU A 62 13.89 9.74 20.12
N ALA A 63 13.60 9.53 18.83
CA ALA A 63 12.87 10.49 18.00
C ALA A 63 11.46 10.75 18.56
N MET A 64 10.74 9.70 18.96
CA MET A 64 9.43 9.83 19.59
C MET A 64 9.49 10.57 20.94
N ALA A 65 10.49 10.30 21.77
CA ALA A 65 10.65 10.96 23.07
C ALA A 65 11.02 12.44 22.93
N ALA A 66 11.81 12.79 21.90
CA ALA A 66 12.22 14.16 21.60
C ALA A 66 11.15 14.96 20.83
N GLY A 67 10.04 14.34 20.42
CA GLY A 67 9.04 14.97 19.55
C GLY A 67 9.60 15.32 18.16
N ALA A 68 10.67 14.64 17.72
CA ALA A 68 11.26 14.82 16.40
C ALA A 68 10.47 14.05 15.34
N SER A 69 10.59 14.47 14.08
CA SER A 69 9.94 13.75 12.98
C SER A 69 10.46 12.32 12.90
N THR A 70 9.54 11.37 12.80
CA THR A 70 9.83 9.95 12.59
C THR A 70 9.62 9.54 11.13
N ALA A 71 9.49 10.52 10.23
CA ALA A 71 9.37 10.27 8.80
C ALA A 71 10.65 9.58 8.27
N GLY A 72 10.47 8.47 7.56
CA GLY A 72 11.57 7.68 7.00
C GLY A 72 12.21 6.67 7.96
N ILE A 73 11.78 6.60 9.22
CA ILE A 73 12.20 5.54 10.14
C ILE A 73 11.38 4.28 9.88
N GLY A 74 12.07 3.14 9.81
CA GLY A 74 11.46 1.85 9.59
C GLY A 74 11.27 1.46 8.13
N ARG A 75 11.26 0.15 7.88
CA ARG A 75 10.97 -0.45 6.58
C ARG A 75 9.90 -1.52 6.73
N VAL A 76 8.83 -1.40 5.95
CA VAL A 76 7.75 -2.39 5.92
C VAL A 76 8.03 -3.44 4.85
N GLN A 77 7.94 -4.71 5.23
CA GLN A 77 7.98 -5.85 4.33
C GLN A 77 6.74 -6.71 4.54
N THR A 78 6.09 -7.13 3.45
CA THR A 78 4.92 -8.01 3.51
C THR A 78 5.33 -9.45 3.21
N PHE A 79 4.86 -10.40 4.01
CA PHE A 79 5.04 -11.83 3.82
C PHE A 79 3.67 -12.51 3.73
N SER A 80 3.57 -13.54 2.89
CA SER A 80 2.33 -14.28 2.66
C SER A 80 2.58 -15.78 2.69
N ALA A 81 1.85 -16.50 3.53
CA ALA A 81 1.88 -17.96 3.61
C ALA A 81 1.07 -18.64 2.49
N LYS A 82 0.23 -17.89 1.77
CA LYS A 82 -0.65 -18.42 0.71
C LYS A 82 -0.22 -17.99 -0.70
N ARG A 83 0.42 -16.83 -0.84
CA ARG A 83 0.67 -16.17 -2.13
C ARG A 83 2.08 -15.63 -2.17
N ALA A 84 3.05 -16.53 -2.17
CA ALA A 84 4.45 -16.21 -2.37
C ALA A 84 4.95 -16.90 -3.65
N CYS A 85 5.72 -16.18 -4.46
CA CYS A 85 6.40 -16.76 -5.61
C CYS A 85 7.53 -17.67 -5.10
N PRO A 86 7.52 -18.98 -5.43
CA PRO A 86 8.56 -19.90 -4.96
C PRO A 86 9.93 -19.65 -5.61
N VAL A 87 9.98 -18.92 -6.72
CA VAL A 87 11.22 -18.64 -7.47
C VAL A 87 11.94 -17.40 -6.94
N CYS A 88 11.20 -16.30 -6.72
CA CYS A 88 11.79 -15.01 -6.31
C CYS A 88 11.41 -14.58 -4.89
N SER A 89 10.71 -15.42 -4.13
CA SER A 89 10.23 -15.15 -2.75
C SER A 89 9.35 -13.90 -2.60
N THR A 90 8.85 -13.33 -3.69
CA THR A 90 7.94 -12.18 -3.65
C THR A 90 6.60 -12.61 -3.07
N SER A 91 6.20 -11.99 -1.97
CA SER A 91 4.90 -12.22 -1.34
C SER A 91 3.89 -11.18 -1.79
N TYR A 92 2.66 -11.63 -2.05
CA TYR A 92 1.54 -10.78 -2.43
C TYR A 92 0.50 -10.73 -1.31
N ALA A 93 -0.09 -9.55 -1.14
CA ALA A 93 -1.16 -9.32 -0.19
C ALA A 93 -2.43 -10.10 -0.56
N GLU A 94 -3.42 -10.06 0.34
CA GLU A 94 -4.75 -10.56 -0.01
C GLU A 94 -5.32 -9.76 -1.20
N LEU A 95 -6.16 -10.41 -2.01
CA LEU A 95 -6.68 -9.83 -3.23
C LEU A 95 -7.90 -9.05 -2.78
N ASP A 96 -7.72 -7.76 -2.64
CA ASP A 96 -8.80 -6.84 -2.32
C ASP A 96 -9.51 -6.44 -3.61
N PRO A 97 -10.85 -6.39 -3.66
CA PRO A 97 -11.60 -5.90 -4.82
C PRO A 97 -11.11 -4.53 -5.35
N ARG A 98 -10.58 -3.67 -4.46
CA ARG A 98 -9.98 -2.37 -4.82
C ARG A 98 -8.77 -2.49 -5.72
N LEU A 99 -8.06 -3.63 -5.69
CA LEU A 99 -6.96 -3.92 -6.62
C LEU A 99 -7.44 -3.94 -8.08
N PHE A 100 -8.71 -4.23 -8.32
CA PHE A 100 -9.30 -4.30 -9.67
C PHE A 100 -10.05 -3.03 -10.06
N SER A 101 -9.90 -1.95 -9.28
CA SER A 101 -10.50 -0.66 -9.57
C SER A 101 -9.44 0.35 -9.99
N TYR A 102 -9.55 0.88 -11.21
CA TYR A 102 -8.70 1.98 -11.68
C TYR A 102 -9.01 3.32 -10.97
N ASN A 103 -10.10 3.38 -10.19
CA ASN A 103 -10.45 4.53 -9.36
C ASN A 103 -9.83 4.45 -7.95
N SER A 104 -9.12 3.37 -7.62
CA SER A 104 -8.40 3.25 -6.35
C SER A 104 -6.91 3.25 -6.60
N LYS A 105 -6.17 3.94 -5.72
CA LYS A 105 -4.70 3.93 -5.72
C LYS A 105 -4.10 2.53 -5.62
N HIS A 106 -4.86 1.61 -5.03
CA HIS A 106 -4.47 0.22 -4.88
C HIS A 106 -4.46 -0.52 -6.23
N GLY A 107 -5.35 -0.15 -7.16
CA GLY A 107 -5.56 -0.87 -8.42
C GLY A 107 -5.02 -0.17 -9.66
N TRP A 108 -4.89 1.16 -9.64
CA TRP A 108 -4.52 1.92 -10.82
C TRP A 108 -3.07 1.69 -11.28
N CYS A 109 -2.82 1.88 -12.57
CA CYS A 109 -1.45 1.89 -13.09
C CYS A 109 -0.69 3.11 -12.52
N PRO A 110 0.52 2.94 -11.94
CA PRO A 110 1.25 4.05 -11.34
C PRO A 110 1.71 5.11 -12.35
N ASP A 111 1.84 4.76 -13.63
CA ASP A 111 2.34 5.69 -14.65
C ASP A 111 1.26 6.58 -15.26
N CYS A 112 0.01 6.09 -15.32
CA CYS A 112 -1.14 6.84 -15.82
C CYS A 112 -2.19 7.16 -14.76
N VAL A 113 -2.02 6.71 -13.52
CA VAL A 113 -2.91 7.05 -12.40
C VAL A 113 -4.37 6.72 -12.72
N GLY A 114 -4.58 5.61 -13.42
CA GLY A 114 -5.91 5.14 -13.81
C GLY A 114 -6.55 5.88 -14.99
N THR A 115 -5.87 6.80 -15.68
CA THR A 115 -6.41 7.46 -16.89
C THR A 115 -6.35 6.56 -18.13
N GLY A 116 -5.34 5.70 -18.25
CA GLY A 116 -5.12 4.80 -19.39
C GLY A 116 -4.32 5.41 -20.53
N VAL A 117 -4.01 6.70 -20.45
CA VAL A 117 -3.25 7.46 -21.46
C VAL A 117 -1.86 7.80 -20.94
N LYS A 118 -0.96 8.16 -21.85
CA LYS A 118 0.40 8.54 -21.51
C LYS A 118 0.40 9.93 -20.87
N LEU A 119 0.84 10.02 -19.61
CA LEU A 119 0.99 11.26 -18.87
C LEU A 119 2.47 11.68 -18.79
N THR A 120 2.72 12.98 -18.83
CA THR A 120 4.01 13.56 -18.39
C THR A 120 4.13 13.49 -16.87
N LYS A 121 5.32 13.80 -16.34
CA LYS A 121 5.57 13.77 -14.89
C LYS A 121 4.73 14.83 -14.16
N GLU A 122 4.53 15.98 -14.79
CA GLU A 122 3.76 17.11 -14.28
C GLU A 122 2.26 16.76 -14.26
N GLN A 123 1.74 16.22 -15.37
CA GLN A 123 0.35 15.77 -15.47
C GLN A 123 0.05 14.67 -14.43
N ARG A 124 0.97 13.70 -14.27
CA ARG A 124 0.83 12.65 -13.25
C ARG A 124 0.65 13.21 -11.85
N LYS A 125 1.41 14.25 -11.48
CA LYS A 125 1.32 14.87 -10.15
C LYS A 125 -0.04 15.52 -9.89
N VAL A 126 -0.72 16.01 -10.93
CA VAL A 126 -2.05 16.62 -10.82
C VAL A 126 -3.13 15.56 -10.61
N PHE A 127 -3.03 14.43 -11.30
CA PHE A 127 -4.00 13.33 -11.19
C PHE A 127 -3.75 12.41 -9.97
N ASP A 128 -2.56 12.47 -9.37
CA ASP A 128 -2.19 11.63 -8.24
C ASP A 128 -2.80 12.15 -6.93
N ASP A 129 -4.01 11.68 -6.65
CA ASP A 129 -4.76 11.86 -5.39
C ASP A 129 -4.02 11.33 -4.14
N SER A 130 -2.80 10.78 -4.25
CA SER A 130 -1.97 10.42 -3.09
C SER A 130 -1.28 11.62 -2.42
N VAL A 131 -1.24 12.78 -3.08
CA VAL A 131 -0.73 14.03 -2.50
C VAL A 131 -1.88 14.73 -1.78
N LEU A 132 -1.94 14.56 -0.45
CA LEU A 132 -2.89 15.25 0.41
C LEU A 132 -2.67 16.77 0.31
N ALA A 133 -3.70 17.51 -0.08
CA ALA A 133 -3.80 18.91 0.30
C ALA A 133 -3.97 18.96 1.84
N ASP A 134 -3.26 19.89 2.48
CA ASP A 134 -3.16 20.06 3.94
C ASP A 134 -4.46 20.58 4.59
N ASP A 135 -5.56 20.64 3.83
CA ASP A 135 -6.83 21.14 4.29
C ASP A 135 -7.72 20.00 4.83
N GLN A 136 -7.90 19.99 6.15
CA GLN A 136 -8.85 19.15 6.87
C GLN A 136 -10.33 19.49 6.58
N LYS A 137 -10.67 19.91 5.36
CA LYS A 137 -12.06 20.08 4.94
C LYS A 137 -12.53 18.80 4.26
N GLY A 138 -13.50 18.15 4.89
CA GLY A 138 -14.22 17.02 4.33
C GLY A 138 -14.67 17.35 2.90
N ARG A 139 -14.20 16.52 1.98
CA ARG A 139 -14.33 16.59 0.53
C ARG A 139 -15.81 16.68 0.11
N GLU A 140 -16.30 17.88 -0.16
CA GLU A 140 -16.99 18.10 -1.44
C GLU A 140 -15.87 18.39 -2.44
N GLN A 141 -15.40 17.34 -3.13
CA GLN A 141 -14.47 17.57 -4.22
C GLN A 141 -15.28 18.22 -5.34
N THR A 142 -14.87 19.43 -5.70
CA THR A 142 -15.23 20.04 -6.97
C THR A 142 -15.05 18.98 -8.06
N PHE A 143 -16.13 18.60 -8.74
CA PHE A 143 -16.12 17.73 -9.93
C PHE A 143 -15.42 18.41 -11.14
N ALA A 144 -14.52 19.36 -10.89
CA ALA A 144 -13.73 19.98 -11.94
C ALA A 144 -12.68 18.96 -12.34
N GLU A 145 -12.84 18.38 -13.53
CA GLU A 145 -11.74 17.70 -14.20
C GLU A 145 -10.58 18.70 -14.25
N PRO A 146 -9.37 18.34 -13.79
CA PRO A 146 -8.23 19.23 -13.94
C PRO A 146 -8.05 19.51 -15.44
N GLU A 147 -8.18 20.78 -15.83
CA GLU A 147 -7.88 21.23 -17.19
C GLU A 147 -6.37 21.09 -17.40
N VAL A 148 -5.97 19.93 -17.91
CA VAL A 148 -4.60 19.68 -18.33
C VAL A 148 -4.58 19.73 -19.84
N ASP A 149 -3.97 20.79 -20.38
CA ASP A 149 -3.72 20.90 -21.80
C ASP A 149 -2.82 19.73 -22.28
N ASP A 150 -3.07 19.28 -23.51
CA ASP A 150 -2.25 18.31 -24.24
C ASP A 150 -2.06 16.93 -23.57
N VAL A 151 -3.13 16.34 -23.02
CA VAL A 151 -3.12 14.90 -22.71
C VAL A 151 -3.04 14.13 -24.03
N GLN A 152 -1.93 13.44 -24.27
CA GLN A 152 -1.74 12.66 -25.48
C GLN A 152 -2.76 11.51 -25.52
N ASP A 153 -3.50 11.37 -26.62
CA ASP A 153 -4.40 10.22 -26.88
C ASP A 153 -3.64 8.88 -27.01
N ALA A 154 -2.31 8.91 -26.90
CA ALA A 154 -1.48 7.73 -26.87
C ALA A 154 -1.78 6.88 -25.62
N ALA A 155 -2.09 5.60 -25.82
CA ALA A 155 -2.26 4.65 -24.73
C ALA A 155 -1.02 4.62 -23.83
N CYS A 156 -1.23 4.49 -22.53
CA CYS A 156 -0.15 4.36 -21.56
C CYS A 156 0.72 3.13 -21.92
N PRO A 157 2.04 3.28 -22.10
CA PRO A 157 2.90 2.16 -22.51
C PRO A 157 3.03 1.07 -21.44
N THR A 158 2.78 1.41 -20.17
CA THR A 158 2.93 0.47 -19.04
C THR A 158 1.71 -0.43 -18.87
N CYS A 159 0.51 0.17 -18.98
CA CYS A 159 -0.74 -0.57 -18.85
C CYS A 159 -1.40 -0.91 -20.18
N GLU A 160 -0.90 -0.41 -21.31
CA GLU A 160 -1.48 -0.57 -22.65
C GLU A 160 -2.95 -0.14 -22.70
N GLY A 161 -3.32 0.91 -21.96
CA GLY A 161 -4.69 1.40 -21.89
C GLY A 161 -5.61 0.63 -20.92
N THR A 162 -5.15 -0.43 -20.27
CA THR A 162 -5.98 -1.19 -19.30
C THR A 162 -6.20 -0.48 -17.97
N ARG A 163 -5.49 0.62 -17.70
CA ARG A 163 -5.61 1.50 -16.52
C ARG A 163 -5.22 0.88 -15.18
N LEU A 164 -4.92 -0.42 -15.14
CA LEU A 164 -4.63 -1.18 -13.92
C LEU A 164 -3.12 -1.46 -13.75
N ASN A 165 -2.69 -1.67 -12.50
CA ASN A 165 -1.31 -2.06 -12.19
C ASN A 165 -0.99 -3.49 -12.64
N ALA A 166 0.31 -3.81 -12.66
CA ALA A 166 0.80 -5.12 -13.08
C ALA A 166 0.22 -6.29 -12.27
N THR A 167 0.08 -6.13 -10.95
CA THR A 167 -0.46 -7.18 -10.07
C THR A 167 -1.91 -7.50 -10.41
N ALA A 168 -2.76 -6.48 -10.54
CA ALA A 168 -4.17 -6.62 -10.87
C ALA A 168 -4.38 -7.32 -12.22
N ARG A 169 -3.60 -6.93 -13.25
CA ARG A 169 -3.66 -7.52 -14.59
C ARG A 169 -3.18 -8.97 -14.65
N ALA A 170 -2.33 -9.38 -13.69
CA ALA A 170 -1.80 -10.73 -13.62
C ALA A 170 -2.75 -11.72 -12.91
N VAL A 171 -3.84 -11.26 -12.28
CA VAL A 171 -4.82 -12.14 -11.64
C VAL A 171 -5.74 -12.75 -12.69
N ARG A 172 -5.89 -14.08 -12.64
CA ARG A 172 -6.79 -14.85 -13.52
C ARG A 172 -7.88 -15.52 -12.68
N PHE A 173 -9.13 -15.43 -13.12
CA PHE A 173 -10.24 -16.18 -12.51
C PHE A 173 -10.35 -17.56 -13.17
N GLY A 174 -10.24 -18.62 -12.37
CA GLY A 174 -10.68 -19.99 -12.67
C GLY A 174 -10.51 -20.50 -14.11
N ALA A 175 -9.30 -20.88 -14.51
CA ALA A 175 -8.96 -22.05 -15.34
C ALA A 175 -7.44 -22.13 -15.52
N ASP A 176 -6.87 -23.31 -15.22
CA ASP A 176 -5.49 -23.77 -15.45
C ASP A 176 -4.32 -22.96 -14.86
N ALA A 177 -4.01 -23.24 -13.59
CA ALA A 177 -2.69 -22.99 -12.99
C ALA A 177 -1.60 -23.99 -13.48
N ALA A 178 -1.75 -24.53 -14.68
CA ALA A 178 -0.82 -25.47 -15.29
C ALA A 178 -0.62 -25.13 -16.77
N THR A 179 0.37 -24.27 -17.04
CA THR A 179 1.28 -24.23 -18.21
C THR A 179 1.72 -22.79 -18.49
N GLY A 180 3.05 -22.57 -18.43
CA GLY A 180 3.71 -21.30 -18.73
C GLY A 180 4.85 -21.02 -17.78
#